data_AF-A0AAN0KGR5-F1
#
_entry.id   AF-A0AAN0KGR5-F1
#
_cell.length_a   1.000
_cell.length_b   1.000
_cell.length_c   1.000
_cell.angle_alpha   90.00
_cell.angle_beta   90.00
_cell.angle_gamma   90.00
#
_symmetry.space_group_name_H-M   'P 1'
#
loop_
_entity.id
_entity.type
_entity.pdbx_description
1 polymer ?
#
loop_
_entity_poly.entity_id
_entity_poly.type
_entity_poly.pdbx_seq_one_letter_code
_entity_poly.pdbx_strand_id
1 'polypeptide(L)'
;MSVRARDSGGDPWLAIENILPWPEFVASLEETRHLARKNNFDPLHIITEKYSTLRKYAPRMLSALQLVATPAAQSLADALVVIKDMYRKQSRKVPATAPLEFVPESCARW
;
A
#
# COMPACT_ATOMS: atom_id res chain seq x y z
N MET A 1 15.53 -12.42 18.46
CA MET A 1 16.12 -11.54 19.50
C MET A 1 15.75 -10.12 19.14
N SER A 2 15.18 -9.26 19.97
CA SER A 2 14.57 -9.38 21.29
C SER A 2 13.92 -8.02 21.55
N VAL A 3 12.79 -8.05 22.24
CA VAL A 3 12.14 -6.92 22.90
C VAL A 3 13.18 -6.08 23.66
N ARG A 4 13.62 -4.95 23.09
CA ARG A 4 14.35 -3.88 23.79
C ARG A 4 14.14 -2.55 23.07
N ALA A 5 12.93 -2.00 23.19
CA ALA A 5 12.67 -0.59 22.91
C ALA A 5 11.40 -0.14 23.66
N ARG A 6 11.28 -0.52 24.94
CA ARG A 6 10.17 -0.07 25.80
C ARG A 6 10.63 0.79 26.98
N ASP A 7 11.92 1.02 27.17
CA ASP A 7 12.46 1.64 28.40
C ASP A 7 13.33 2.89 28.20
N SER A 8 13.27 3.50 27.03
CA SER A 8 13.86 4.82 26.82
C SER A 8 12.78 5.70 26.22
N GLY A 9 12.30 6.68 27.00
CA GLY A 9 11.37 7.72 26.56
C GLY A 9 11.96 8.67 25.51
N GLY A 10 12.70 8.12 24.55
CA GLY A 10 13.13 8.79 23.34
C GLY A 10 11.97 8.76 22.34
N ASP A 11 11.76 9.89 21.68
CA ASP A 11 10.69 10.09 20.73
C ASP A 11 10.69 8.97 19.67
N PRO A 12 9.63 8.15 19.56
CA PRO A 12 9.50 7.12 18.54
C PRO A 12 9.71 7.65 17.12
N TRP A 13 9.46 8.95 16.90
CA TRP A 13 9.69 9.63 15.63
C TRP A 13 11.18 9.79 15.31
N LEU A 14 12.02 10.13 16.31
CA LEU A 14 13.47 10.24 16.16
C LEU A 14 14.14 8.88 15.90
N ALA A 15 13.57 7.79 16.41
CA ALA A 15 14.07 6.44 16.14
C ALA A 15 13.81 6.01 14.69
N ILE A 16 12.72 6.49 14.07
CA ILE A 16 12.38 6.19 12.66
C ILE A 16 13.23 7.05 11.72
N GLU A 17 13.42 8.35 12.01
CA GLU A 17 14.27 9.24 11.20
C GLU A 17 15.74 8.82 11.14
N ASN A 18 16.27 8.21 12.22
CA ASN A 18 17.64 7.73 12.24
C ASN A 18 17.89 6.46 11.39
N ILE A 19 16.83 5.73 11.03
CA ILE A 19 16.95 4.49 10.25
C ILE A 19 16.82 4.80 8.74
N LEU A 20 15.98 5.76 8.37
CA LEU A 20 15.93 6.32 7.02
C LEU A 20 15.22 7.69 7.07
N PRO A 21 15.95 8.80 6.90
CA PRO A 21 15.35 10.13 6.83
C PRO A 21 14.32 10.19 5.70
N TRP A 22 13.17 10.84 5.96
CA TRP A 22 12.08 10.96 4.97
C TRP A 22 12.53 11.48 3.58
N PRO A 23 13.47 12.44 3.48
CA PRO A 23 14.00 12.86 2.17
C PRO A 23 14.76 11.76 1.43
N GLU A 24 15.51 10.92 2.14
CA GLU A 24 16.25 9.79 1.57
C GLU A 24 15.29 8.67 1.13
N PHE A 25 14.20 8.45 1.87
CA PHE A 25 13.13 7.56 1.45
C PHE A 25 12.47 8.00 0.14
N VAL A 26 12.13 9.29 0.03
CA VAL A 26 11.55 9.86 -1.21
C VAL A 26 12.54 9.76 -2.37
N ALA A 27 13.84 10.03 -2.14
CA ALA A 27 14.87 9.87 -3.15
C ALA A 27 15.03 8.41 -3.60
N SER A 28 15.00 7.46 -2.66
CA SER A 28 15.02 6.02 -2.96
C SER A 28 13.81 5.59 -3.78
N LEU A 29 12.62 6.15 -3.52
CA LEU A 29 11.43 5.88 -4.32
C LEU A 29 11.56 6.40 -5.76
N GLU A 30 12.13 7.60 -5.97
CA GLU A 30 12.34 8.15 -7.31
C GLU A 30 13.43 7.40 -8.09
N GLU A 31 14.53 6.99 -7.44
CA GLU A 31 15.55 6.13 -8.06
C GLU A 31 14.97 4.76 -8.43
N THR A 32 14.20 4.15 -7.52
CA THR A 32 13.48 2.89 -7.77
C THR A 32 12.48 3.04 -8.93
N ARG A 33 11.77 4.17 -9.00
CA ARG A 33 10.84 4.49 -10.10
C ARG A 33 11.56 4.65 -11.43
N HIS A 34 12.76 5.24 -11.42
CA HIS A 34 13.55 5.42 -12.63
C HIS A 34 14.11 4.09 -13.15
N LEU A 35 14.57 3.22 -12.25
CA LEU A 35 15.04 1.86 -12.56
C LEU A 35 13.89 0.94 -13.02
N ALA A 36 12.73 1.05 -12.38
CA ALA A 36 11.51 0.36 -12.79
C ALA A 36 11.12 0.68 -14.24
N ARG A 37 11.19 1.95 -14.65
CA ARG A 37 10.88 2.36 -16.04
C ARG A 37 11.83 1.77 -17.08
N LYS A 38 13.08 1.50 -16.73
CA LYS A 38 14.11 0.99 -17.67
C LYS A 38 14.02 -0.52 -17.87
N ASN A 39 13.47 -1.25 -16.91
CA ASN A 39 13.43 -2.71 -16.90
C ASN A 39 11.96 -3.14 -16.96
N ASN A 40 11.39 -3.26 -18.17
CA ASN A 40 9.99 -3.67 -18.47
C ASN A 40 9.18 -4.03 -17.22
N PHE A 41 8.68 -3.00 -16.54
CA PHE A 41 8.01 -3.15 -15.26
C PHE A 41 6.69 -3.86 -15.54
N ASP A 42 6.56 -5.11 -15.11
CA ASP A 42 5.29 -5.82 -15.09
C ASP A 42 4.67 -5.65 -13.69
N PRO A 43 3.71 -4.71 -13.51
CA PRO A 43 3.07 -4.48 -12.22
C PRO A 43 2.42 -5.75 -11.67
N LEU A 44 1.95 -6.65 -12.54
CA LEU A 44 1.27 -7.87 -12.15
C LEU A 44 2.24 -8.89 -11.57
N HIS A 45 3.44 -9.00 -12.14
CA HIS A 45 4.49 -9.86 -11.60
C HIS A 45 4.84 -9.48 -10.16
N ILE A 46 5.01 -8.19 -9.89
CA ILE A 46 5.35 -7.68 -8.56
C ILE A 46 4.21 -7.88 -7.57
N ILE A 47 2.96 -7.59 -7.99
CA ILE A 47 1.79 -7.84 -7.15
C ILE A 47 1.72 -9.31 -6.79
N THR A 48 1.93 -10.21 -7.74
CA THR A 48 1.89 -11.67 -7.49
C THR A 48 2.97 -12.11 -6.51
N GLU A 49 4.20 -11.62 -6.67
CA GLU A 49 5.33 -11.94 -5.79
C GLU A 49 5.11 -11.41 -4.36
N LYS A 50 4.60 -10.18 -4.22
CA LYS A 50 4.47 -9.50 -2.93
C LYS A 50 3.08 -9.61 -2.30
N TYR A 51 2.12 -10.26 -2.96
CA TYR A 51 0.71 -10.30 -2.55
C TYR A 51 0.52 -10.79 -1.10
N SER A 52 1.22 -11.86 -0.73
CA SER A 52 1.16 -12.45 0.61
C SER A 52 1.58 -11.47 1.70
N THR A 53 2.64 -10.71 1.43
CA THR A 53 3.17 -9.68 2.33
C THR A 53 2.21 -8.50 2.39
N LEU A 54 1.74 -8.00 1.24
CA LEU A 54 0.77 -6.91 1.17
C LEU A 54 -0.51 -7.24 1.94
N ARG A 55 -1.08 -8.44 1.73
CA ARG A 55 -2.31 -8.88 2.39
C ARG A 55 -2.17 -9.01 3.90
N LYS A 56 -0.97 -9.33 4.40
CA LYS A 56 -0.68 -9.39 5.85
C LYS A 56 -0.79 -8.03 6.53
N TYR A 57 -0.35 -6.97 5.85
CA TYR A 57 -0.30 -5.62 6.45
C TYR A 57 -1.48 -4.73 6.05
N ALA A 58 -2.11 -4.97 4.91
CA ALA A 58 -3.19 -4.16 4.36
C ALA A 58 -4.35 -3.88 5.33
N PRO A 59 -4.88 -4.85 6.12
CA PRO A 59 -5.97 -4.57 7.06
C PRO A 59 -5.59 -3.52 8.11
N ARG A 60 -4.37 -3.62 8.64
CA ARG A 60 -3.86 -2.70 9.67
C ARG A 60 -3.55 -1.33 9.07
N MET A 61 -2.95 -1.30 7.88
CA MET A 61 -2.65 -0.07 7.15
C MET A 61 -3.93 0.73 6.82
N LEU A 62 -4.94 0.09 6.23
CA LEU A 62 -6.23 0.72 5.88
C LEU A 62 -7.08 1.12 7.10
N SER A 63 -6.75 0.58 8.27
CA SER A 63 -7.41 0.96 9.53
C SER A 63 -6.70 2.14 10.21
N ALA A 64 -5.38 2.26 10.05
CA ALA A 64 -4.57 3.30 10.67
C ALA A 64 -4.56 4.61 9.88
N LEU A 65 -4.70 4.55 8.55
CA LEU A 65 -4.64 5.72 7.69
C LEU A 65 -6.03 6.33 7.46
N GLN A 66 -6.11 7.66 7.54
CA GLN A 66 -7.22 8.43 7.02
C GLN A 66 -6.92 8.77 5.55
N LEU A 67 -7.65 8.14 4.63
CA LEU A 67 -7.50 8.35 3.20
C LEU A 67 -8.49 9.42 2.75
N VAL A 68 -7.97 10.48 2.15
CA VAL A 68 -8.78 11.57 1.57
C VAL A 68 -8.51 11.59 0.07
N ALA A 69 -9.59 11.64 -0.71
CA ALA A 69 -9.51 11.65 -2.17
C ALA A 69 -9.98 12.98 -2.74
N THR A 70 -9.38 13.35 -3.86
CA THR A 70 -9.91 14.38 -4.75
C THR A 70 -11.09 13.81 -5.54
N PRO A 71 -11.94 14.66 -6.16
CA PRO A 71 -13.06 14.18 -6.97
C PRO A 71 -12.64 13.19 -8.07
N ALA A 72 -11.48 13.41 -8.69
CA ALA A 72 -10.94 12.52 -9.73
C ALA A 72 -10.51 11.13 -9.20
N ALA A 73 -10.24 11.00 -7.91
CA ALA A 73 -9.80 9.77 -7.26
C ALA A 73 -10.92 9.10 -6.43
N GLN A 74 -12.16 9.56 -6.55
CA GLN A 74 -13.27 9.08 -5.72
C GLN A 74 -13.53 7.59 -5.93
N SER A 75 -13.49 7.09 -7.18
CA SER A 75 -13.69 5.67 -7.48
C SER A 75 -12.66 4.76 -6.80
N LEU A 76 -11.42 5.22 -6.68
CA LEU A 76 -10.36 4.51 -5.94
C LEU A 76 -10.64 4.51 -4.44
N ALA A 77 -11.06 5.65 -3.88
CA ALA A 77 -11.42 5.72 -2.46
C ALA A 77 -12.58 4.77 -2.12
N ASP A 78 -13.60 4.73 -2.97
CA ASP A 78 -14.74 3.84 -2.81
C ASP A 78 -14.33 2.36 -2.88
N ALA A 79 -13.38 2.00 -3.76
CA ALA A 79 -12.81 0.65 -3.79
C ALA A 79 -12.09 0.30 -2.49
N LEU A 80 -11.36 1.25 -1.88
CA LEU A 80 -10.68 1.02 -0.60
C LEU A 80 -11.67 0.80 0.55
N VAL A 81 -12.84 1.45 0.51
CA VAL A 81 -13.94 1.17 1.44
C VAL A 81 -14.43 -0.27 1.29
N VAL A 82 -14.64 -0.73 0.06
CA VAL A 82 -15.03 -2.13 -0.23
C VAL A 82 -13.97 -3.11 0.29
N ILE A 83 -12.69 -2.87 0.01
CA ILE A 83 -11.59 -3.72 0.48
C ILE A 83 -11.53 -3.76 2.01
N LYS A 84 -11.75 -2.63 2.69
CA LYS A 84 -11.79 -2.56 4.15
C LYS A 84 -12.94 -3.39 4.73
N ASP A 85 -14.10 -3.34 4.11
CA ASP A 85 -15.24 -4.18 4.48
C ASP A 85 -14.96 -5.67 4.24
N MET A 86 -14.33 -6.01 3.11
CA MET A 86 -13.90 -7.39 2.83
C MET A 86 -12.93 -7.92 3.88
N TYR A 87 -11.95 -7.12 4.31
CA TYR A 87 -11.04 -7.51 5.40
C TYR A 87 -11.77 -7.72 6.72
N ARG A 88 -12.72 -6.85 7.07
CA ARG A 88 -13.55 -6.99 8.28
C ARG A 88 -14.38 -8.28 8.26
N LYS A 89 -14.97 -8.61 7.11
CA LYS A 89 -15.82 -9.79 6.91
C LYS A 89 -15.02 -11.06 6.59
N GLN A 90 -13.70 -10.97 6.49
CA GLN A 90 -12.82 -12.03 5.98
C GLN A 90 -13.27 -12.59 4.61
N SER A 91 -13.91 -11.75 3.80
CA SER A 91 -14.38 -12.14 2.47
C SER A 91 -13.22 -12.30 1.50
N ARG A 92 -13.29 -13.37 0.70
CA ARG A 92 -12.35 -13.63 -0.39
C ARG A 92 -12.89 -13.19 -1.75
N LYS A 93 -14.21 -13.02 -1.88
CA LYS A 93 -14.85 -12.66 -3.14
C LYS A 93 -15.05 -11.15 -3.21
N VAL A 94 -14.56 -10.54 -4.29
CA VAL A 94 -14.82 -9.13 -4.61
C VAL A 94 -16.30 -9.00 -5.01
N PRO A 95 -17.06 -8.07 -4.43
CA PRO A 95 -18.44 -7.81 -4.84
C PRO A 95 -18.52 -7.36 -6.30
N ALA A 96 -19.58 -7.73 -7.02
CA ALA A 96 -19.82 -7.27 -8.39
C ALA A 96 -20.04 -5.73 -8.48
N THR A 97 -20.38 -5.11 -7.35
CA THR A 97 -20.58 -3.66 -7.20
C THR A 97 -19.28 -2.90 -6.90
N ALA A 98 -18.13 -3.58 -6.86
CA ALA A 98 -16.87 -2.92 -6.58
C ALA A 98 -16.53 -1.94 -7.72
N PRO A 99 -16.14 -0.69 -7.42
CA PRO A 99 -15.78 0.27 -8.46
C PRO A 99 -14.44 -0.12 -9.08
N LEU A 100 -14.39 -0.16 -10.41
CA LEU A 100 -13.23 -0.56 -11.20
C LEU A 100 -12.82 0.49 -12.25
N GLU A 101 -13.50 1.65 -12.29
CA GLU A 101 -13.29 2.71 -13.30
C GLU A 101 -11.84 3.25 -13.36
N PHE A 102 -11.10 3.13 -12.26
CA PHE A 102 -9.68 3.55 -12.18
C PHE A 102 -8.70 2.48 -12.68
N VAL A 103 -9.18 1.26 -12.95
CA VAL A 103 -8.33 0.13 -13.35
C VAL A 103 -8.06 0.23 -14.86
N PRO A 104 -6.78 0.31 -15.28
CA PRO A 104 -6.45 0.36 -16.70
C PRO A 104 -6.89 -0.92 -17.43
N GLU A 105 -7.31 -0.79 -18.70
CA GLU A 105 -7.68 -1.93 -19.55
C GLU A 105 -6.56 -2.96 -19.74
N SER A 106 -5.30 -2.54 -19.61
CA SER A 106 -4.14 -3.46 -19.65
C SER A 106 -4.18 -4.50 -18.53
N CYS A 107 -4.86 -4.21 -17.42
CA CYS A 107 -5.05 -5.12 -16.30
C CYS A 107 -6.25 -6.06 -16.48
N ALA A 108 -7.25 -5.68 -17.29
CA ALA A 108 -8.47 -6.46 -17.53
C ALA A 108 -8.30 -7.61 -18.54
N ARG A 109 -7.12 -7.70 -19.19
CA ARG A 109 -6.79 -8.70 -20.22
C ARG A 109 -6.09 -9.95 -19.68
N TRP A 110 -6.02 -10.12 -18.37
CA TRP A 110 -5.36 -11.24 -17.68
C TRP A 110 -6.37 -12.08 -16.90
#